data_AF-A0A7S0A9V4-F1
#
_entry.id   AF-A0A7S0A9V4-F1
#
_cell.length_a   1.000
_cell.length_b   1.000
_cell.length_c   1.000
_cell.angle_alpha   90.00
_cell.angle_beta   90.00
_cell.angle_gamma   90.00
#
_symmetry.space_group_name_H-M   'P 1'
#
loop_
_entity.id
_entity.type
_entity.pdbx_description
1 polymer ?
#
loop_
_entity_poly.entity_id
_entity_poly.type
_entity_poly.pdbx_seq_one_letter_code
_entity_poly.pdbx_strand_id
1 'polypeptide(L)'
;SGMLERLEQFLKRKRPQPAKMKNEGGNSDDERKARYDDRDSRVSWFNARAECAWLHQRLAEITRCVGNAEWPLLRVDAAGQLQCEYEETQYAVYGPNQHFKAWHQDAYEDGHDPEDARQITIVVMLSQRSAYTGGQLQAKLKGPDGRKVPRVMRLEAGDAAVFPAKRLVHRVTAVKTGTRKTLVFWASDKLSCKYHQALMKQQAAPLALPATAALAPQPASGGGGGAAG
;
A
#
# COMPACT_ATOMS: atom_id res chain seq x y z
N SER A 1 -21.23 -3.56 -21.57
CA SER A 1 -20.92 -4.07 -20.21
C SER A 1 -19.65 -4.96 -20.12
N GLY A 2 -18.93 -5.29 -21.22
CA GLY A 2 -17.94 -6.39 -21.19
C GLY A 2 -16.64 -6.24 -20.36
N MET A 3 -16.24 -5.04 -19.91
CA MET A 3 -15.00 -4.88 -19.13
C MET A 3 -15.10 -5.46 -17.73
N LEU A 4 -16.24 -5.25 -17.05
CA LEU A 4 -16.44 -5.76 -15.70
C LEU A 4 -16.53 -7.30 -15.70
N GLU A 5 -17.25 -7.88 -16.66
CA GLU A 5 -17.34 -9.33 -16.82
C GLU A 5 -15.97 -9.97 -17.11
N ARG A 6 -15.18 -9.37 -18.02
CA ARG A 6 -13.81 -9.81 -18.30
C ARG A 6 -12.93 -9.75 -17.05
N LEU A 7 -13.07 -8.68 -16.26
CA LEU A 7 -12.35 -8.53 -15.00
C LEU A 7 -12.77 -9.58 -13.98
N GLU A 8 -14.07 -9.82 -13.81
CA GLU A 8 -14.57 -10.85 -12.90
C GLU A 8 -14.07 -12.25 -13.28
N GLN A 9 -14.03 -12.59 -14.57
CA GLN A 9 -13.45 -13.85 -15.06
C GLN A 9 -11.97 -13.95 -14.68
N PHE A 10 -11.20 -12.88 -14.87
CA PHE A 10 -9.80 -12.82 -14.45
C PHE A 10 -9.64 -12.99 -12.93
N LEU A 11 -10.54 -12.42 -12.12
CA LEU A 11 -10.44 -12.45 -10.66
C LEU A 11 -10.81 -13.82 -10.05
N LYS A 12 -11.58 -14.67 -10.76
CA LYS A 12 -11.93 -16.02 -10.28
C LYS A 12 -10.70 -16.87 -9.94
N ARG A 13 -9.57 -16.67 -10.62
CA ARG A 13 -8.31 -17.39 -10.37
C ARG A 13 -7.46 -16.84 -9.21
N LYS A 14 -7.85 -15.71 -8.60
CA LYS A 14 -7.01 -15.00 -7.61
C LYS A 14 -7.15 -15.48 -6.17
N ARG A 15 -8.07 -16.40 -5.85
CA ARG A 15 -8.20 -17.12 -4.57
C ARG A 15 -7.87 -16.29 -3.29
N PRO A 16 -8.68 -15.27 -2.94
CA PRO A 16 -8.46 -14.44 -1.73
C PRO A 16 -8.40 -15.25 -0.43
N GLN A 17 -7.43 -14.94 0.43
CA GLN A 17 -7.18 -15.59 1.72
C GLN A 17 -7.47 -14.65 2.88
N PRO A 18 -7.81 -15.15 4.08
CA PRO A 18 -8.02 -14.31 5.25
C PRO A 18 -6.84 -13.35 5.48
N ALA A 19 -7.15 -12.07 5.61
CA ALA A 19 -6.18 -11.01 5.88
C ALA A 19 -6.60 -10.26 7.14
N LYS A 20 -5.69 -10.23 8.11
CA LYS A 20 -5.80 -9.47 9.36
C LYS A 20 -4.66 -8.45 9.43
N MET A 21 -4.91 -7.34 10.11
CA MET A 21 -3.86 -6.34 10.38
C MET A 21 -2.86 -6.90 11.39
N LYS A 22 -1.61 -6.43 11.35
CA LYS A 22 -0.66 -6.66 12.45
C LYS A 22 -0.98 -5.65 13.56
N ASN A 23 -0.77 -6.01 14.83
CA ASN A 23 -0.92 -5.04 15.92
C ASN A 23 0.21 -4.01 15.83
N GLU A 24 -0.09 -2.85 15.26
CA GLU A 24 0.83 -1.72 15.21
C GLU A 24 0.28 -0.63 16.12
N GLY A 25 1.07 -0.20 17.11
CA GLY A 25 0.65 0.74 18.15
C GLY A 25 0.32 2.14 17.62
N GLY A 26 -0.43 2.91 18.40
CA GLY A 26 -0.78 4.33 18.16
C GLY A 26 -1.64 4.88 19.30
N ASN A 27 -1.39 6.13 19.72
CA ASN A 27 -1.94 6.74 20.95
C ASN A 27 -3.13 7.70 20.74
N SER A 28 -3.59 7.95 19.51
CA SER A 28 -4.74 8.83 19.22
C SER A 28 -5.73 8.17 18.24
N ASP A 29 -7.04 8.43 18.34
CA ASP A 29 -8.07 7.76 17.52
C ASP A 29 -8.06 8.15 16.03
N ASP A 30 -7.47 9.30 15.68
CA ASP A 30 -7.39 9.82 14.31
C ASP A 30 -6.08 9.47 13.58
N GLU A 31 -5.03 9.09 14.32
CA GLU A 31 -3.72 8.68 13.79
C GLU A 31 -3.35 7.25 14.19
N ARG A 32 -4.32 6.48 14.71
CA ARG A 32 -4.07 5.11 15.15
C ARG A 32 -3.80 4.21 13.95
N LYS A 33 -2.64 3.55 13.95
CA LYS A 33 -2.44 2.37 13.12
C LYS A 33 -3.47 1.29 13.47
N ALA A 34 -3.97 0.59 12.44
CA ALA A 34 -5.00 -0.42 12.62
C ALA A 34 -4.45 -1.62 13.42
N ARG A 35 -5.21 -2.09 14.41
CA ARG A 35 -4.94 -3.26 15.25
C ARG A 35 -5.46 -4.54 14.60
N TYR A 36 -5.09 -5.68 15.16
CA TYR A 36 -5.40 -7.02 14.64
C TYR A 36 -6.87 -7.24 14.28
N ASP A 37 -7.80 -6.84 15.15
CA ASP A 37 -9.25 -7.00 14.92
C ASP A 37 -9.89 -5.84 14.15
N ASP A 38 -9.10 -4.89 13.67
CA ASP A 38 -9.63 -3.75 12.92
C ASP A 38 -9.97 -4.08 11.47
N ARG A 39 -9.40 -5.18 10.95
CA ARG A 39 -9.69 -5.70 9.62
C ARG A 39 -9.97 -7.19 9.66
N ASP A 40 -11.13 -7.55 9.15
CA ASP A 40 -11.50 -8.91 8.78
C ASP A 40 -11.95 -8.88 7.32
N SER A 41 -11.17 -9.51 6.45
CA SER A 41 -11.44 -9.57 5.02
C SER A 41 -10.69 -10.74 4.39
N ARG A 42 -11.03 -11.09 3.16
CA ARG A 42 -10.20 -11.97 2.33
C ARG A 42 -9.51 -11.16 1.25
N VAL A 43 -8.21 -11.33 1.09
CA VAL A 43 -7.38 -10.56 0.15
C VAL A 43 -6.53 -11.49 -0.70
N SER A 44 -6.35 -11.14 -1.96
CA SER A 44 -5.21 -11.58 -2.75
C SER A 44 -4.59 -10.41 -3.51
N TRP A 45 -3.38 -10.63 -4.00
CA TRP A 45 -2.59 -9.63 -4.68
C TRP A 45 -2.23 -10.13 -6.08
N PHE A 46 -2.12 -9.20 -7.01
CA PHE A 46 -1.66 -9.51 -8.35
C PHE A 46 -0.97 -8.33 -9.01
N ASN A 47 0.00 -8.61 -9.85
CA ASN A 47 0.65 -7.58 -10.64
C ASN A 47 -0.24 -7.25 -11.85
N ALA A 48 -1.04 -6.18 -11.77
CA ALA A 48 -1.93 -5.79 -12.85
C ALA A 48 -1.18 -5.50 -14.16
N ARG A 49 0.04 -4.93 -14.10
CA ARG A 49 0.83 -4.64 -15.31
C ARG A 49 1.20 -5.91 -16.05
N ALA A 50 1.69 -6.92 -15.32
CA ALA A 50 2.12 -8.19 -15.90
C ALA A 50 0.95 -9.11 -16.28
N GLU A 51 -0.11 -9.14 -15.46
CA GLU A 51 -1.15 -10.15 -15.59
C GLU A 51 -2.44 -9.66 -16.24
N CYS A 52 -2.68 -8.34 -16.22
CA CYS A 52 -3.93 -7.74 -16.70
C CYS A 52 -3.66 -6.34 -17.28
N ALA A 53 -2.77 -6.27 -18.27
CA ALA A 53 -2.20 -5.01 -18.76
C ALA A 53 -3.25 -3.95 -19.13
N TRP A 54 -4.39 -4.35 -19.71
CA TRP A 54 -5.48 -3.43 -20.05
C TRP A 54 -6.08 -2.76 -18.79
N LEU A 55 -6.21 -3.49 -17.68
CA LEU A 55 -6.70 -2.95 -16.42
C LEU A 55 -5.66 -1.99 -15.83
N HIS A 56 -4.39 -2.38 -15.86
CA HIS A 56 -3.31 -1.50 -15.40
C HIS A 56 -3.26 -0.18 -16.18
N GLN A 57 -3.38 -0.23 -17.50
CA GLN A 57 -3.43 0.97 -18.34
C GLN A 57 -4.58 1.90 -17.94
N ARG A 58 -5.78 1.34 -17.70
CA ARG A 58 -6.93 2.12 -17.23
C ARG A 58 -6.72 2.71 -15.84
N LEU A 59 -6.20 1.94 -14.90
CA LEU A 59 -5.92 2.41 -13.55
C LEU A 59 -4.84 3.51 -13.54
N ALA A 60 -3.76 3.34 -14.31
CA ALA A 60 -2.72 4.34 -14.48
C ALA A 60 -3.26 5.63 -15.15
N GLU A 61 -4.15 5.49 -16.13
CA GLU A 61 -4.84 6.63 -16.75
C GLU A 61 -5.73 7.36 -15.75
N ILE A 62 -6.48 6.66 -14.90
CA ILE A 62 -7.27 7.26 -13.80
C ILE A 62 -6.34 7.96 -12.80
N THR A 63 -5.23 7.34 -12.43
CA THR A 63 -4.23 7.97 -11.55
C THR A 63 -3.76 9.29 -12.15
N ARG A 64 -3.48 9.36 -13.46
CA ARG A 64 -3.00 10.57 -14.13
C ARG A 64 -4.10 11.63 -14.32
N CYS A 65 -5.21 11.24 -14.93
CA CYS A 65 -6.25 12.15 -15.41
C CYS A 65 -7.22 12.60 -14.32
N VAL A 66 -7.35 11.84 -13.24
CA VAL A 66 -8.25 12.17 -12.11
C VAL A 66 -7.43 12.45 -10.87
N GLY A 67 -6.65 11.46 -10.41
CA GLY A 67 -5.89 11.57 -9.17
C GLY A 67 -4.88 12.71 -9.19
N ASN A 68 -3.92 12.67 -10.11
CA ASN A 68 -2.82 13.62 -10.16
C ASN A 68 -3.21 14.97 -10.78
N ALA A 69 -4.28 14.99 -11.59
CA ALA A 69 -4.86 16.23 -12.11
C ALA A 69 -5.53 17.05 -11.00
N GLU A 70 -6.26 16.40 -10.09
CA GLU A 70 -6.89 17.05 -8.93
C GLU A 70 -5.86 17.32 -7.81
N TRP A 71 -4.95 16.37 -7.57
CA TRP A 71 -3.92 16.46 -6.54
C TRP A 71 -2.54 16.19 -7.16
N PRO A 72 -1.77 17.23 -7.53
CA PRO A 72 -0.46 17.07 -8.19
C PRO A 72 0.62 16.61 -7.20
N LEU A 73 0.51 15.34 -6.78
CA LEU A 73 1.35 14.69 -5.77
C LEU A 73 2.48 13.86 -6.40
N LEU A 74 2.33 13.50 -7.68
CA LEU A 74 3.30 12.73 -8.45
C LEU A 74 3.90 13.62 -9.52
N ARG A 75 5.22 13.49 -9.70
CA ARG A 75 5.96 14.19 -10.76
C ARG A 75 5.53 13.67 -12.13
N VAL A 76 5.59 14.55 -13.11
CA VAL A 76 5.29 14.25 -14.51
C VAL A 76 6.56 14.54 -15.30
N ASP A 77 6.94 13.61 -16.18
CA ASP A 77 8.08 13.81 -17.08
C ASP A 77 7.72 14.70 -18.29
N ALA A 78 8.71 15.00 -19.13
CA ALA A 78 8.53 15.83 -20.33
C ALA A 78 7.54 15.23 -21.34
N ALA A 79 7.27 13.93 -21.29
CA ALA A 79 6.31 13.24 -22.16
C ALA A 79 4.90 13.15 -21.53
N GLY A 80 4.67 13.79 -20.38
CA GLY A 80 3.38 13.76 -19.70
C GLY A 80 3.11 12.47 -18.92
N GLN A 81 4.11 11.61 -18.72
CA GLN A 81 3.96 10.36 -17.96
C GLN A 81 4.25 10.57 -16.48
N LEU A 82 3.53 9.85 -15.63
CA LEU A 82 3.76 9.88 -14.19
C LEU A 82 5.08 9.19 -13.85
N GLN A 83 5.94 9.89 -13.11
CA GLN A 83 7.12 9.33 -12.46
C GLN A 83 6.69 8.74 -11.11
N CYS A 84 6.16 7.53 -11.15
CA CYS A 84 5.70 6.82 -9.96
C CYS A 84 5.87 5.30 -10.10
N GLU A 85 5.82 4.61 -8.98
CA GLU A 85 5.67 3.17 -8.94
C GLU A 85 4.22 2.78 -8.66
N TYR A 86 3.83 1.59 -9.15
CA TYR A 86 2.52 1.02 -8.88
C TYR A 86 2.69 -0.27 -8.09
N GLU A 87 2.04 -0.36 -6.94
CA GLU A 87 2.05 -1.56 -6.10
C GLU A 87 1.22 -2.69 -6.75
N GLU A 88 1.37 -3.91 -6.20
CA GLU A 88 0.46 -4.99 -6.55
C GLU A 88 -0.99 -4.60 -6.26
N THR A 89 -1.88 -4.92 -7.19
CA THR A 89 -3.30 -4.62 -7.04
C THR A 89 -3.91 -5.56 -6.02
N GLN A 90 -4.55 -4.99 -5.00
CA GLN A 90 -5.25 -5.75 -3.99
C GLN A 90 -6.64 -6.11 -4.47
N TYR A 91 -7.00 -7.39 -4.47
CA TYR A 91 -8.38 -7.85 -4.62
C TYR A 91 -8.93 -8.24 -3.25
N ALA A 92 -9.89 -7.47 -2.76
CA ALA A 92 -10.49 -7.66 -1.44
C ALA A 92 -11.94 -8.13 -1.54
N VAL A 93 -12.30 -9.10 -0.70
CA VAL A 93 -13.64 -9.71 -0.59
C VAL A 93 -14.08 -9.69 0.86
N TYR A 94 -15.29 -9.20 1.10
CA TYR A 94 -15.94 -9.13 2.41
C TYR A 94 -17.28 -9.86 2.33
N GLY A 95 -17.43 -10.92 3.13
CA GLY A 95 -18.71 -11.58 3.42
C GLY A 95 -19.35 -11.06 4.72
N PRO A 96 -20.44 -11.67 5.20
CA PRO A 96 -21.11 -11.25 6.43
C PRO A 96 -20.14 -11.11 7.62
N ASN A 97 -20.35 -10.06 8.41
CA ASN A 97 -19.54 -9.61 9.57
C ASN A 97 -18.12 -9.12 9.26
N GLN A 98 -17.59 -9.34 8.04
CA GLN A 98 -16.28 -8.87 7.63
C GLN A 98 -16.27 -7.34 7.43
N HIS A 99 -15.14 -6.69 7.75
CA HIS A 99 -15.02 -5.24 7.86
C HIS A 99 -13.58 -4.73 7.76
N PHE A 100 -13.43 -3.41 7.63
CA PHE A 100 -12.22 -2.69 8.03
C PHE A 100 -12.67 -1.51 8.90
N LYS A 101 -13.00 -1.79 10.16
CA LYS A 101 -13.78 -0.90 11.04
C LYS A 101 -12.96 0.28 11.57
N ALA A 102 -11.64 0.14 11.64
CA ALA A 102 -10.77 1.25 12.00
C ALA A 102 -10.81 2.34 10.95
N TRP A 103 -10.95 3.56 11.42
CA TRP A 103 -10.56 4.73 10.65
C TRP A 103 -9.06 4.68 10.43
N HIS A 104 -8.65 4.82 9.18
CA HIS A 104 -7.24 4.78 8.80
C HIS A 104 -6.99 5.63 7.56
N GLN A 105 -5.72 5.86 7.28
CA GLN A 105 -5.20 6.35 6.01
C GLN A 105 -4.39 5.22 5.37
N ASP A 106 -4.16 5.30 4.06
CA ASP A 106 -3.37 4.27 3.37
C ASP A 106 -1.86 4.48 3.50
N ALA A 107 -1.47 5.68 3.90
CA ALA A 107 -0.13 6.16 4.15
C ALA A 107 -0.18 7.37 5.10
N TYR A 108 0.94 7.64 5.77
CA TYR A 108 1.11 8.77 6.68
C TYR A 108 2.21 9.71 6.18
N GLU A 109 2.13 10.99 6.56
CA GLU A 109 3.11 12.00 6.13
C GLU A 109 4.48 11.82 6.81
N ASP A 110 4.52 11.15 7.97
CA ASP A 110 5.76 10.94 8.71
C ASP A 110 6.78 10.09 7.94
N GLY A 111 6.33 9.19 7.07
CA GLY A 111 7.18 8.52 6.10
C GLY A 111 8.04 7.40 6.68
N HIS A 112 7.66 6.80 7.80
CA HIS A 112 8.49 5.83 8.53
C HIS A 112 8.24 4.38 8.11
N ASP A 113 7.12 4.11 7.46
CA ASP A 113 6.78 2.79 6.94
C ASP A 113 6.95 2.72 5.41
N PRO A 114 7.21 1.52 4.83
CA PRO A 114 7.34 1.38 3.38
C PRO A 114 6.08 1.82 2.62
N GLU A 115 4.89 1.64 3.21
CA GLU A 115 3.61 2.04 2.64
C GLU A 115 3.44 3.57 2.56
N ASP A 116 4.19 4.35 3.34
CA ASP A 116 4.05 5.81 3.38
C ASP A 116 4.53 6.50 2.08
N ALA A 117 5.06 5.73 1.13
CA ALA A 117 5.33 6.21 -0.23
C ALA A 117 4.05 6.42 -1.07
N ARG A 118 2.90 5.85 -0.68
CA ARG A 118 1.65 5.98 -1.42
C ARG A 118 1.20 7.44 -1.49
N GLN A 119 0.87 7.89 -2.69
CA GLN A 119 0.38 9.24 -2.95
C GLN A 119 -1.10 9.23 -3.34
N ILE A 120 -1.48 8.34 -4.26
CA ILE A 120 -2.85 8.23 -4.78
C ILE A 120 -3.37 6.81 -4.55
N THR A 121 -4.57 6.71 -4.01
CA THR A 121 -5.34 5.47 -3.88
C THR A 121 -6.50 5.49 -4.87
N ILE A 122 -6.72 4.36 -5.53
CA ILE A 122 -7.93 4.05 -6.29
C ILE A 122 -8.61 2.83 -5.66
N VAL A 123 -9.87 2.98 -5.27
CA VAL A 123 -10.76 1.87 -4.86
C VAL A 123 -11.82 1.66 -5.93
N VAL A 124 -11.75 0.55 -6.67
CA VAL A 124 -12.76 0.17 -7.66
C VAL A 124 -13.79 -0.75 -7.02
N MET A 125 -15.07 -0.41 -7.12
CA MET A 125 -16.17 -1.26 -6.66
C MET A 125 -16.48 -2.32 -7.71
N LEU A 126 -16.52 -3.59 -7.30
CA LEU A 126 -16.84 -4.71 -8.20
C LEU A 126 -18.23 -5.31 -7.95
N SER A 127 -18.74 -5.20 -6.72
CA SER A 127 -20.08 -5.67 -6.40
C SER A 127 -21.12 -4.60 -6.71
N GLN A 128 -22.24 -5.02 -7.29
CA GLN A 128 -23.44 -4.17 -7.37
C GLN A 128 -23.86 -3.75 -5.96
N ARG A 129 -24.33 -2.51 -5.78
CA ARG A 129 -24.76 -2.03 -4.46
C ARG A 129 -25.93 -2.84 -3.91
N SER A 130 -26.79 -3.38 -4.78
CA SER A 130 -27.89 -4.25 -4.40
C SER A 130 -27.47 -5.66 -3.96
N ALA A 131 -26.23 -6.08 -4.23
CA ALA A 131 -25.74 -7.42 -3.92
C ALA A 131 -25.26 -7.58 -2.46
N TYR A 132 -25.27 -6.51 -1.66
CA TYR A 132 -24.89 -6.56 -0.25
C TYR A 132 -25.57 -5.44 0.56
N THR A 133 -25.67 -5.63 1.87
CA THR A 133 -26.06 -4.58 2.82
C THR A 133 -24.96 -4.36 3.86
N GLY A 134 -24.89 -3.17 4.46
CA GLY A 134 -23.70 -2.77 5.22
C GLY A 134 -22.51 -2.54 4.28
N GLY A 135 -21.28 -2.91 4.69
CA GLY A 135 -20.12 -2.90 3.79
C GLY A 135 -19.74 -1.53 3.22
N GLN A 136 -20.19 -0.44 3.85
CA GLN A 136 -20.08 0.91 3.30
C GLN A 136 -18.64 1.40 3.40
N LEU A 137 -18.10 1.89 2.29
CA LEU A 137 -16.90 2.72 2.32
C LEU A 137 -17.31 4.09 2.89
N GLN A 138 -16.78 4.41 4.06
CA GLN A 138 -17.01 5.69 4.72
C GLN A 138 -15.72 6.49 4.72
N ALA A 139 -15.83 7.79 4.48
CA ALA A 139 -14.71 8.71 4.62
C ALA A 139 -15.09 9.91 5.50
N LYS A 140 -14.11 10.41 6.25
CA LYS A 140 -14.25 11.64 7.02
C LYS A 140 -14.03 12.83 6.08
N LEU A 141 -15.12 13.47 5.68
CA LEU A 141 -15.11 14.64 4.79
C LEU A 141 -15.49 15.90 5.57
N LYS A 142 -15.01 17.06 5.12
CA LYS A 142 -15.34 18.34 5.75
C LYS A 142 -16.83 18.64 5.59
N GLY A 143 -17.53 18.86 6.71
CA GLY A 143 -18.92 19.27 6.76
C GLY A 143 -19.10 20.79 6.59
N PRO A 144 -20.35 21.27 6.52
CA PRO A 144 -20.64 22.71 6.38
C PRO A 144 -20.08 23.56 7.53
N ASP A 145 -19.97 22.99 8.73
CA ASP A 145 -19.40 23.61 9.93
C ASP A 145 -17.87 23.51 9.99
N GLY A 146 -17.23 22.99 8.94
CA GLY A 146 -15.80 22.79 8.86
C GLY A 146 -15.27 21.56 9.60
N ARG A 147 -16.12 20.82 10.34
CA ARG A 147 -15.71 19.60 11.06
C ARG A 147 -15.69 18.40 10.12
N LYS A 148 -14.76 17.47 10.34
CA LYS A 148 -14.71 16.22 9.59
C LYS A 148 -15.82 15.27 10.08
N VAL A 149 -16.75 14.91 9.20
CA VAL A 149 -17.86 14.00 9.50
C VAL A 149 -17.85 12.78 8.58
N PRO A 150 -18.21 11.58 9.08
CA PRO A 150 -18.36 10.40 8.25
C PRO A 150 -19.40 10.60 7.13
N ARG A 151 -19.01 10.28 5.91
CA ARG A 151 -19.88 10.25 4.72
C ARG A 151 -19.72 8.91 4.01
N VAL A 152 -20.83 8.37 3.50
CA VAL A 152 -20.85 7.11 2.74
C VAL A 152 -20.59 7.41 1.28
N MET A 153 -19.58 6.76 0.70
CA MET A 153 -19.38 6.75 -0.74
C MET A 153 -20.36 5.76 -1.39
N ARG A 154 -21.24 6.26 -2.27
CA ARG A 154 -22.25 5.46 -2.97
C ARG A 154 -21.71 5.06 -4.34
N LEU A 155 -20.96 3.97 -4.37
CA LEU A 155 -20.36 3.39 -5.58
C LEU A 155 -21.23 2.24 -6.09
N GLU A 156 -21.45 2.16 -7.40
CA GLU A 156 -21.95 0.98 -8.10
C GLU A 156 -20.79 0.16 -8.68
N ALA A 157 -21.08 -1.05 -9.19
CA ALA A 157 -20.06 -1.87 -9.82
C ALA A 157 -19.46 -1.18 -11.06
N GLY A 158 -18.13 -1.05 -11.08
CA GLY A 158 -17.39 -0.31 -12.10
C GLY A 158 -17.00 1.11 -11.68
N ASP A 159 -17.63 1.67 -10.65
CA ASP A 159 -17.24 2.99 -10.13
C ASP A 159 -15.90 2.91 -9.38
N ALA A 160 -15.19 4.03 -9.39
CA ALA A 160 -13.93 4.19 -8.67
C ALA A 160 -13.98 5.40 -7.73
N ALA A 161 -13.55 5.20 -6.48
CA ALA A 161 -13.16 6.30 -5.59
C ALA A 161 -11.66 6.55 -5.74
N VAL A 162 -11.28 7.80 -6.00
CA VAL A 162 -9.88 8.23 -6.17
C VAL A 162 -9.58 9.31 -5.14
N PHE A 163 -8.50 9.16 -4.38
CA PHE A 163 -8.16 10.11 -3.32
C PHE A 163 -6.66 10.10 -2.95
N PRO A 164 -6.15 11.17 -2.32
CA PRO A 164 -4.81 11.18 -1.76
C PRO A 164 -4.68 10.20 -0.59
N ALA A 165 -3.74 9.26 -0.71
CA ALA A 165 -3.53 8.17 0.26
C ALA A 165 -3.29 8.69 1.68
N LYS A 166 -2.63 9.85 1.80
CA LYS A 166 -2.24 10.49 3.06
C LYS A 166 -3.24 11.49 3.63
N ARG A 167 -4.35 11.77 2.95
CA ARG A 167 -5.28 12.86 3.35
C ARG A 167 -6.68 12.40 3.65
N LEU A 168 -7.08 11.24 3.13
CA LEU A 168 -8.43 10.72 3.33
C LEU A 168 -8.47 9.65 4.43
N VAL A 169 -9.01 10.03 5.59
CA VAL A 169 -9.33 9.08 6.66
C VAL A 169 -10.61 8.33 6.28
N HIS A 170 -10.53 7.02 6.17
CA HIS A 170 -11.63 6.19 5.69
C HIS A 170 -11.70 4.84 6.40
N ARG A 171 -12.81 4.12 6.20
CA ARG A 171 -13.06 2.79 6.77
C ARG A 171 -14.09 2.02 5.94
N VAL A 172 -14.22 0.72 6.21
CA VAL A 172 -15.29 -0.13 5.66
C VAL A 172 -16.12 -0.70 6.80
N THR A 173 -17.41 -0.34 6.87
CA THR A 173 -18.32 -0.89 7.89
C THR A 173 -18.57 -2.38 7.65
N ALA A 174 -18.98 -3.12 8.69
CA ALA A 174 -19.33 -4.53 8.55
C ALA A 174 -20.39 -4.78 7.47
N VAL A 175 -20.14 -5.79 6.64
CA VAL A 175 -21.15 -6.35 5.73
C VAL A 175 -22.18 -7.10 6.57
N LYS A 176 -23.47 -6.82 6.36
CA LYS A 176 -24.57 -7.49 7.05
C LYS A 176 -25.07 -8.70 6.27
N THR A 177 -25.25 -8.53 4.95
CA THR A 177 -25.65 -9.60 4.04
C THR A 177 -24.91 -9.47 2.71
N GLY A 178 -24.82 -10.58 1.96
CA GLY A 178 -24.23 -10.59 0.62
C GLY A 178 -22.70 -10.57 0.61
N THR A 179 -22.11 -10.09 -0.49
CA THR A 179 -20.65 -10.05 -0.68
C THR A 179 -20.21 -8.75 -1.35
N ARG A 180 -19.31 -8.04 -0.69
CA ARG A 180 -18.66 -6.82 -1.20
C ARG A 180 -17.27 -7.14 -1.74
N LYS A 181 -17.00 -6.76 -2.99
CA LYS A 181 -15.73 -6.97 -3.68
C LYS A 181 -15.15 -5.65 -4.17
N THR A 182 -13.85 -5.44 -3.98
CA THR A 182 -13.15 -4.24 -4.46
C THR A 182 -11.77 -4.57 -5.00
N LEU A 183 -11.29 -3.76 -5.93
CA LEU A 183 -9.85 -3.62 -6.19
C LEU A 183 -9.32 -2.39 -5.49
N VAL A 184 -8.10 -2.47 -4.97
CA VAL A 184 -7.34 -1.30 -4.50
C VAL A 184 -6.03 -1.23 -5.24
N PHE A 185 -5.71 -0.04 -5.75
CA PHE A 185 -4.53 0.24 -6.54
C PHE A 185 -3.87 1.51 -6.03
N TRP A 186 -2.56 1.46 -5.79
CA TRP A 186 -1.79 2.58 -5.27
C TRP A 186 -0.72 3.01 -6.25
N ALA A 187 -0.56 4.32 -6.37
CA ALA A 187 0.58 4.95 -7.01
C ALA A 187 1.45 5.61 -5.94
N SER A 188 2.73 5.29 -5.96
CA SER A 188 3.68 5.61 -4.89
C SER A 188 4.87 6.39 -5.45
N ASP A 189 5.36 7.34 -4.65
CA ASP A 189 6.62 8.04 -4.87
C ASP A 189 7.58 7.69 -3.73
N LYS A 190 8.51 6.77 -3.98
CA LYS A 190 9.50 6.35 -2.97
C LYS A 190 10.41 7.49 -2.52
N LEU A 191 10.66 8.50 -3.37
CA LEU A 191 11.47 9.65 -2.98
C LEU A 191 10.74 10.56 -1.99
N SER A 192 9.41 10.46 -1.88
CA SER A 192 8.62 11.20 -0.89
C SER A 192 8.63 10.57 0.51
N CYS A 193 9.19 9.37 0.69
CA CYS A 193 9.08 8.58 1.92
C CYS A 193 10.45 8.40 2.61
N LYS A 194 10.53 8.73 3.91
CA LYS A 194 11.80 8.66 4.67
C LYS A 194 12.34 7.23 4.77
N TYR A 195 11.47 6.23 4.91
CA TYR A 195 11.85 4.81 4.91
C TYR A 195 12.64 4.45 3.65
N HIS A 196 12.08 4.75 2.48
CA HIS A 196 12.71 4.42 1.20
C HIS A 196 13.97 5.25 0.95
N GLN A 197 13.98 6.53 1.32
CA GLN A 197 15.20 7.34 1.26
C GLN A 197 16.33 6.75 2.11
N ALA A 198 16.02 6.28 3.33
CA ALA A 198 17.01 5.65 4.20
C ALA A 198 17.52 4.33 3.60
N LEU A 199 16.62 3.50 3.06
CA LEU A 199 16.97 2.25 2.41
C LEU A 199 17.90 2.46 1.20
N MET A 200 17.60 3.46 0.36
CA MET A 200 18.44 3.81 -0.80
C MET A 200 19.84 4.27 -0.37
N LYS A 201 19.95 5.07 0.71
CA LYS A 201 21.25 5.50 1.26
C LYS A 201 22.07 4.32 1.78
N GLN A 202 21.43 3.35 2.43
CA GLN A 202 22.11 2.14 2.92
C GLN A 202 22.61 1.26 1.76
N GLN A 203 21.83 1.12 0.70
CA GLN A 203 22.21 0.36 -0.49
C GLN A 203 23.31 1.02 -1.32
N ALA A 204 23.39 2.36 -1.29
CA ALA A 204 24.44 3.13 -1.95
C ALA A 204 25.74 3.22 -1.16
N ALA A 205 25.76 2.81 0.12
CA ALA A 205 26.98 2.80 0.92
C ALA A 205 27.95 1.73 0.38
N PRO A 206 29.24 2.06 0.15
CA PRO A 206 30.20 1.07 -0.31
C PRO A 206 30.30 -0.08 0.70
N LEU A 207 30.27 -1.32 0.20
CA LEU A 207 30.56 -2.51 1.00
C LEU A 207 31.90 -2.30 1.70
N ALA A 208 31.88 -2.16 3.03
CA ALA A 208 33.12 -2.11 3.80
C ALA A 208 33.91 -3.38 3.51
N LEU A 209 35.07 -3.24 2.85
CA LEU A 209 36.00 -4.35 2.67
C LEU A 209 36.36 -4.86 4.07
N PRO A 210 36.32 -6.18 4.32
CA PRO A 210 36.75 -6.71 5.60
C PRO A 210 38.20 -6.27 5.84
N ALA A 211 38.45 -5.69 7.01
CA ALA A 211 39.80 -5.29 7.41
C ALA A 211 40.70 -6.52 7.28
N THR A 212 41.66 -6.47 6.36
CA THR A 212 42.70 -7.49 6.24
C THR A 212 43.40 -7.56 7.59
N ALA A 213 43.21 -8.67 8.30
CA ALA A 213 43.97 -8.95 9.51
C ALA A 213 45.46 -8.92 9.12
N ALA A 214 46.16 -7.88 9.56
CA ALA A 214 47.60 -7.80 9.42
C ALA A 214 48.20 -9.01 10.13
N LEU A 215 48.76 -9.94 9.35
CA LEU A 215 49.58 -11.03 9.86
C LEU A 215 50.75 -10.40 10.62
N ALA A 216 50.73 -10.53 11.95
CA ALA A 216 51.85 -10.16 12.79
C ALA A 216 53.09 -10.97 12.36
N PRO A 217 54.27 -10.35 12.22
CA PRO A 217 55.49 -11.08 11.89
C PRO A 217 55.83 -12.05 13.03
N GLN A 218 56.09 -13.31 12.68
CA GLN A 218 56.60 -14.29 13.65
C GLN A 218 58.00 -13.88 14.13
N PRO A 219 58.33 -14.07 15.42
CA PRO A 219 59.66 -13.78 15.92
C PRO A 219 60.68 -14.77 15.32
N ALA A 220 61.80 -14.21 14.85
CA ALA A 220 62.94 -14.97 14.37
C ALA A 220 63.49 -15.87 15.48
N SER A 221 63.65 -17.16 15.19
CA SER A 221 64.36 -18.12 16.04
C SER A 221 65.85 -17.75 16.07
N GLY A 222 66.25 -17.04 17.12
CA GLY A 222 67.65 -16.83 17.46
C GLY A 222 68.28 -18.14 17.95
N GLY A 223 69.13 -18.73 17.11
CA GLY A 223 70.04 -19.78 17.53
C GLY A 223 71.16 -19.20 18.40
N GLY A 224 71.43 -19.86 19.53
CA GLY A 224 72.58 -19.60 20.37
C GLY A 224 73.02 -20.92 21.01
N GLY A 225 74.10 -21.48 20.48
CA GLY A 225 74.80 -22.63 21.07
C GLY A 225 75.78 -22.22 22.17
N GLY A 226 76.22 -23.21 22.94
CA GLY A 226 77.30 -23.13 23.94
C GLY A 226 76.92 -23.99 25.17
N ALA A 227 77.40 -25.23 25.34
CA ALA A 227 78.76 -25.71 25.63
C ALA A 227 78.99 -25.98 27.13
N ALA A 228 79.40 -27.22 27.39
CA ALA A 228 80.24 -27.76 28.48
C ALA A 228 79.74 -27.75 29.93
N GLY A 229 79.88 -28.92 30.56
CA GLY A 229 79.70 -29.19 31.99
C GLY A 229 79.36 -30.64 32.24
#